data_AF-A0A7S1WI02-F1
#
_entry.id   AF-A0A7S1WI02-F1
#
_cell.length_a   1.000
_cell.length_b   1.000
_cell.length_c   1.000
_cell.angle_alpha   90.00
_cell.angle_beta   90.00
_cell.angle_gamma   90.00
#
_symmetry.space_group_name_H-M   'P 1'
#
loop_
_entity.id
_entity.type
_entity.pdbx_description
1 polymer ?
#
loop_
_entity_poly.entity_id
_entity_poly.type
_entity_poly.pdbx_seq_one_letter_code
_entity_poly.pdbx_strand_id
1 'polypeptide(L)'
;RWSPGAAEEAAAAQGKWCASGAAPVLWKPSPAGPGMQVKVLSYNLFWWNLFRMHGGNHDSAGRLIKGSMGAEPYDFMGFQECEGPGRVLAGVGLLKTYGVFQGGHAVCVAYNKKAWTVLAQGTDEVAEDMPQRWYGKRGAVWMRLKHLVNGRTALFVNHHGPLSVNSGGLCGGRATANNILQLMARRGAPGDLIILVGDFNANAGSSTVQSLWPHLLHVYNGDSWGGVDNVFSNIGSGSIVSAKTLGDGGSDHHAISAVVSVGSGAVAAASGPEPGKSVQDLIANPPGQSWQTFWCGKQEPDIEYVFPEGAQTWAAPDGRAPDWCCRECQADAHCKAWRWVKGASPLCLFSAAMPIKKVAKPGNCDVVSGLPASTAAAVATANSRLAIRG
;
A
#
# COMPACT_ATOMS: atom_id res chain seq x y z
N ARG A 1 3.32 -21.69 31.48
CA ARG A 1 2.94 -20.57 32.37
C ARG A 1 3.06 -19.29 31.57
N TRP A 2 1.93 -18.73 31.14
CA TRP A 2 1.86 -17.42 30.52
C TRP A 2 2.09 -16.37 31.61
N SER A 3 3.11 -15.53 31.44
CA SER A 3 3.40 -14.45 32.38
C SER A 3 2.39 -13.31 32.17
N PRO A 4 1.76 -12.77 33.23
CA PRO A 4 0.79 -11.67 33.14
C PRO A 4 1.30 -10.39 32.43
N GLY A 5 2.62 -10.19 32.35
CA GLY A 5 3.23 -9.00 31.74
C GLY A 5 3.07 -8.88 30.21
N ALA A 6 2.82 -9.98 29.48
CA ALA A 6 2.70 -9.93 28.02
C ALA A 6 1.38 -9.30 27.55
N ALA A 7 0.32 -9.36 28.37
CA ALA A 7 -0.96 -8.72 28.06
C ALA A 7 -0.93 -7.21 28.35
N GLU A 8 -0.19 -6.78 29.37
CA GLU A 8 0.02 -5.37 29.70
C GLU A 8 0.93 -4.67 28.68
N GLU A 9 1.97 -5.34 28.18
CA GLU A 9 2.80 -4.81 27.06
C GLU A 9 2.02 -4.70 25.74
N ALA A 10 1.12 -5.64 25.46
CA ALA A 10 0.24 -5.59 24.29
C ALA A 10 -0.79 -4.46 24.36
N ALA A 11 -1.35 -4.17 25.54
CA ALA A 11 -2.25 -3.05 25.77
C ALA A 11 -1.52 -1.68 25.73
N ALA A 12 -0.29 -1.61 26.28
CA ALA A 12 0.55 -0.41 26.19
C ALA A 12 1.05 -0.12 24.76
N ALA A 13 1.07 -1.12 23.87
CA ALA A 13 1.43 -0.97 22.46
C ALA A 13 0.28 -0.44 21.59
N GLN A 14 -1.00 -0.70 21.95
CA GLN A 14 -2.16 -0.22 21.18
C GLN A 14 -2.20 1.31 21.06
N GLY A 15 -1.72 2.05 22.06
CA GLY A 15 -1.64 3.51 22.03
C GLY A 15 -0.43 4.09 21.27
N LYS A 16 0.62 3.31 20.99
CA LYS A 16 1.87 3.81 20.38
C LYS A 16 1.82 3.88 18.86
N TRP A 17 0.96 3.10 18.22
CA TRP A 17 0.87 3.00 16.76
C TRP A 17 0.23 4.22 16.11
N CYS A 18 -0.79 4.78 16.76
CA CYS A 18 -1.48 5.98 16.30
C CYS A 18 -0.71 7.26 16.65
N ALA A 19 0.26 7.18 17.57
CA ALA A 19 1.19 8.27 17.84
C ALA A 19 2.11 8.44 16.63
N SER A 20 1.66 9.24 15.68
CA SER A 20 2.38 9.54 14.44
C SER A 20 3.63 10.35 14.79
N GLY A 21 4.75 9.67 15.08
CA GLY A 21 6.05 10.31 15.18
C GLY A 21 6.45 10.98 13.86
N ALA A 22 7.48 11.82 13.89
CA ALA A 22 8.04 12.37 12.67
C ALA A 22 8.48 11.23 11.73
N ALA A 23 8.26 11.42 10.42
CA ALA A 23 8.78 10.49 9.43
C ALA A 23 10.32 10.52 9.48
N PRO A 24 10.99 9.35 9.50
CA PRO A 24 12.44 9.31 9.50
C PRO A 24 12.99 9.78 8.14
N VAL A 25 14.21 10.31 8.15
CA VAL A 25 14.95 10.54 6.92
C VAL A 25 15.53 9.20 6.47
N LEU A 26 15.13 8.73 5.29
CA LEU A 26 15.71 7.55 4.67
C LEU A 26 16.95 7.93 3.84
N TRP A 27 17.84 6.96 3.66
CA TRP A 27 19.06 7.12 2.86
C TRP A 27 18.80 6.90 1.37
N LYS A 28 19.74 7.35 0.55
CA LYS A 28 19.85 6.94 -0.86
C LYS A 28 20.63 5.64 -1.00
N PRO A 29 20.38 4.82 -2.04
CA PRO A 29 21.17 3.63 -2.31
C PRO A 29 22.64 3.99 -2.58
N SER A 30 23.56 3.11 -2.20
CA SER A 30 24.99 3.34 -2.41
C SER A 30 25.32 3.47 -3.91
N PRO A 31 25.95 4.58 -4.35
CA PRO A 31 26.29 4.77 -5.76
C PRO A 31 27.50 3.91 -6.18
N ALA A 32 28.32 3.46 -5.21
CA ALA A 32 29.57 2.75 -5.48
C ALA A 32 29.32 1.34 -6.03
N GLY A 33 30.20 0.89 -6.94
CA GLY A 33 30.15 -0.44 -7.57
C GLY A 33 29.45 -0.48 -8.92
N PRO A 34 29.49 -1.62 -9.62
CA PRO A 34 28.91 -1.77 -10.96
C PRO A 34 27.38 -1.57 -10.93
N GLY A 35 26.85 -1.07 -12.05
CA GLY A 35 25.42 -0.97 -12.29
C GLY A 35 24.74 -2.35 -12.20
N MET A 36 23.54 -2.39 -11.62
CA MET A 36 22.73 -3.62 -11.51
C MET A 36 21.25 -3.27 -11.67
N GLN A 37 20.51 -4.15 -12.33
CA GLN A 37 19.06 -4.09 -12.38
C GLN A 37 18.46 -4.99 -11.31
N VAL A 38 17.36 -4.55 -10.71
CA VAL A 38 16.58 -5.31 -9.73
C VAL A 38 15.15 -5.39 -10.25
N LYS A 39 14.69 -6.61 -10.52
CA LYS A 39 13.35 -6.89 -11.03
C LYS A 39 12.45 -7.40 -9.91
N VAL A 40 11.30 -6.76 -9.72
CA VAL A 40 10.41 -7.03 -8.58
C VAL A 40 8.95 -7.25 -9.01
N LEU A 41 8.22 -8.02 -8.21
CA LEU A 41 6.81 -8.31 -8.39
C LEU A 41 6.01 -7.92 -7.13
N SER A 42 4.83 -7.32 -7.32
CA SER A 42 3.76 -7.26 -6.30
C SER A 42 2.53 -7.97 -6.82
N TYR A 43 1.88 -8.78 -5.99
CA TYR A 43 0.69 -9.51 -6.42
C TYR A 43 -0.18 -9.96 -5.24
N ASN A 44 -1.36 -9.35 -5.08
CA ASN A 44 -2.39 -9.90 -4.20
C ASN A 44 -2.99 -11.13 -4.89
N LEU A 45 -2.95 -12.26 -4.19
CA LEU A 45 -3.32 -13.58 -4.75
C LEU A 45 -4.79 -13.93 -4.57
N PHE A 46 -5.56 -13.11 -3.85
CA PHE A 46 -6.93 -13.40 -3.45
C PHE A 46 -7.08 -14.83 -2.91
N TRP A 47 -6.25 -15.17 -1.91
CA TRP A 47 -5.94 -16.55 -1.53
C TRP A 47 -7.17 -17.43 -1.40
N TRP A 48 -8.17 -16.90 -0.71
CA TRP A 48 -9.39 -17.62 -0.40
C TRP A 48 -10.08 -18.07 -1.69
N ASN A 49 -10.22 -17.18 -2.67
CA ASN A 49 -10.86 -17.52 -3.92
C ASN A 49 -9.94 -18.38 -4.79
N LEU A 50 -8.74 -17.88 -5.10
CA LEU A 50 -7.87 -18.53 -6.08
C LEU A 50 -7.40 -19.92 -5.60
N PHE A 51 -6.93 -20.03 -4.36
CA PHE A 51 -6.29 -21.24 -3.85
C PHE A 51 -7.23 -22.15 -3.05
N ARG A 52 -8.14 -21.60 -2.25
CA ARG A 52 -9.09 -22.43 -1.47
C ARG A 52 -10.29 -22.84 -2.30
N MET A 53 -10.97 -21.91 -2.97
CA MET A 53 -12.17 -22.22 -3.78
C MET A 53 -11.83 -22.86 -5.13
N HIS A 54 -10.83 -22.33 -5.84
CA HIS A 54 -10.46 -22.81 -7.18
C HIS A 54 -9.24 -23.73 -7.21
N GLY A 55 -8.73 -24.17 -6.05
CA GLY A 55 -7.62 -25.11 -5.98
C GLY A 55 -6.28 -24.61 -6.54
N GLY A 56 -6.15 -23.31 -6.80
CA GLY A 56 -5.01 -22.67 -7.48
C GLY A 56 -5.23 -22.45 -8.97
N ASN A 57 -6.41 -22.78 -9.50
CA ASN A 57 -6.80 -22.66 -10.90
C ASN A 57 -5.68 -23.13 -11.85
N HIS A 58 -5.28 -24.39 -11.65
CA HIS A 58 -4.16 -25.04 -12.32
C HIS A 58 -2.82 -24.30 -12.19
N ASP A 59 -2.45 -23.68 -11.07
CA ASP A 59 -1.22 -22.87 -10.93
C ASP A 59 -1.19 -21.62 -11.82
N SER A 60 -2.35 -21.03 -12.13
CA SER A 60 -2.47 -19.83 -12.99
C SER A 60 -1.60 -18.66 -12.53
N ALA A 61 -1.61 -18.32 -11.24
CA ALA A 61 -0.71 -17.30 -10.67
C ALA A 61 0.78 -17.66 -10.88
N GLY A 62 1.18 -18.90 -10.57
CA GLY A 62 2.55 -19.36 -10.76
C GLY A 62 2.99 -19.31 -12.23
N ARG A 63 2.08 -19.67 -13.17
CA ARG A 63 2.34 -19.60 -14.61
C ARG A 63 2.49 -18.17 -15.11
N LEU A 64 1.65 -17.25 -14.64
CA LEU A 64 1.78 -15.82 -14.95
C LEU A 64 3.14 -15.28 -14.49
N ILE A 65 3.55 -15.61 -13.26
CA ILE A 65 4.85 -15.23 -12.72
C ILE A 65 5.98 -15.79 -13.58
N LYS A 66 5.97 -17.10 -13.86
CA LYS A 66 7.01 -17.75 -14.67
C LYS A 66 7.07 -17.20 -16.10
N GLY A 67 5.91 -16.98 -16.73
CA GLY A 67 5.80 -16.45 -18.09
C GLY A 67 6.29 -15.01 -18.21
N SER A 68 6.19 -14.21 -17.14
CA SER A 68 6.63 -12.81 -17.12
C SER A 68 8.10 -12.60 -16.78
N MET A 69 8.84 -13.65 -16.40
CA MET A 69 10.28 -13.54 -16.15
C MET A 69 11.04 -13.13 -17.42
N GLY A 70 10.69 -13.66 -18.60
CA GLY A 70 11.48 -13.40 -19.81
C GLY A 70 12.93 -13.85 -19.64
N ALA A 71 13.89 -13.04 -20.11
CA ALA A 71 15.32 -13.35 -19.98
C ALA A 71 15.85 -13.23 -18.54
N GLU A 72 15.34 -12.25 -17.78
CA GLU A 72 15.82 -11.94 -16.43
C GLU A 72 14.80 -12.38 -15.35
N PRO A 73 15.19 -13.26 -14.41
CA PRO A 73 14.31 -13.67 -13.32
C PRO A 73 13.95 -12.48 -12.42
N TYR A 74 12.87 -12.62 -11.65
CA TYR A 74 12.62 -11.69 -10.56
C TYR A 74 13.68 -11.85 -9.48
N ASP A 75 14.14 -10.74 -8.91
CA ASP A 75 14.98 -10.76 -7.72
C ASP A 75 14.12 -10.99 -6.48
N PHE A 76 13.02 -10.24 -6.37
CA PHE A 76 12.10 -10.26 -5.23
C PHE A 76 10.64 -10.32 -5.69
N MET A 77 9.81 -11.02 -4.92
CA MET A 77 8.36 -11.08 -5.14
C MET A 77 7.65 -10.85 -3.81
N GLY A 78 6.66 -9.96 -3.80
CA GLY A 78 5.75 -9.73 -2.69
C GLY A 78 4.37 -10.29 -3.02
N PHE A 79 3.82 -11.08 -2.11
CA PHE A 79 2.47 -11.63 -2.21
C PHE A 79 1.61 -11.16 -1.04
N GLN A 80 0.41 -10.65 -1.35
CA GLN A 80 -0.62 -10.31 -0.37
C GLN A 80 -1.75 -11.31 -0.47
N GLU A 81 -2.52 -11.45 0.61
CA GLU A 81 -3.39 -12.61 0.80
C GLU A 81 -2.64 -13.89 0.46
N CYS A 82 -1.58 -14.17 1.19
CA CYS A 82 -0.73 -15.32 0.95
C CYS A 82 -0.56 -16.08 2.25
N GLU A 83 -1.04 -17.33 2.25
CA GLU A 83 -0.92 -18.26 3.38
C GLU A 83 0.08 -19.39 3.11
N GLY A 84 0.68 -19.41 1.91
CA GLY A 84 1.65 -20.44 1.54
C GLY A 84 2.43 -20.09 0.27
N PRO A 85 3.55 -19.36 0.34
CA PRO A 85 4.30 -18.94 -0.83
C PRO A 85 4.91 -20.14 -1.58
N GLY A 86 5.12 -21.25 -0.88
CA GLY A 86 5.49 -22.53 -1.48
C GLY A 86 4.49 -23.01 -2.53
N ARG A 87 3.19 -22.88 -2.24
CA ARG A 87 2.11 -23.34 -3.14
C ARG A 87 2.07 -22.54 -4.43
N VAL A 88 2.34 -21.24 -4.36
CA VAL A 88 2.38 -20.34 -5.53
C VAL A 88 3.46 -20.75 -6.52
N LEU A 89 4.62 -21.19 -6.01
CA LEU A 89 5.83 -21.40 -6.82
C LEU A 89 6.11 -22.88 -7.14
N ALA A 90 5.55 -23.82 -6.38
CA ALA A 90 5.83 -25.26 -6.50
C ALA A 90 5.38 -25.83 -7.85
N GLY A 91 4.12 -25.59 -8.25
CA GLY A 91 3.52 -26.16 -9.46
C GLY A 91 4.24 -25.78 -10.76
N VAL A 92 4.97 -24.66 -10.73
CA VAL A 92 5.76 -24.16 -11.88
C VAL A 92 7.28 -24.38 -11.74
N GLY A 93 7.71 -25.06 -10.68
CA GLY A 93 9.10 -25.48 -10.45
C GLY A 93 10.05 -24.39 -9.96
N LEU A 94 9.53 -23.25 -9.49
CA LEU A 94 10.35 -22.09 -9.11
C LEU A 94 11.02 -22.23 -7.74
N LEU A 95 10.58 -23.14 -6.87
CA LEU A 95 11.20 -23.36 -5.56
C LEU A 95 12.66 -23.83 -5.62
N LYS A 96 13.11 -24.35 -6.77
CA LYS A 96 14.52 -24.71 -7.00
C LYS A 96 15.43 -23.48 -6.97
N THR A 97 14.95 -22.33 -7.43
CA THR A 97 15.74 -21.10 -7.54
C THR A 97 15.33 -20.03 -6.53
N TYR A 98 14.10 -20.08 -6.03
CA TYR A 98 13.59 -19.11 -5.06
C TYR A 98 13.58 -19.66 -3.64
N GLY A 99 13.93 -18.79 -2.69
CA GLY A 99 13.64 -18.95 -1.27
C GLY A 99 12.32 -18.24 -0.98
N VAL A 100 11.59 -18.71 0.01
CA VAL A 100 10.30 -18.13 0.40
C VAL A 100 10.27 -17.88 1.89
N PHE A 101 9.54 -16.86 2.29
CA PHE A 101 9.25 -16.56 3.69
C PHE A 101 7.77 -16.23 3.83
N GLN A 102 7.09 -17.02 4.66
CA GLN A 102 5.73 -16.76 5.11
C GLN A 102 5.84 -15.82 6.32
N GLY A 103 5.43 -14.57 6.15
CA GLY A 103 5.33 -13.63 7.27
C GLY A 103 3.95 -13.69 7.93
N GLY A 104 3.72 -12.75 8.85
CA GLY A 104 2.42 -12.55 9.50
C GLY A 104 1.37 -11.93 8.57
N HIS A 105 0.11 -11.97 9.02
CA HIS A 105 -1.04 -11.28 8.40
C HIS A 105 -1.31 -11.64 6.93
N ALA A 106 -1.08 -12.90 6.55
CA ALA A 106 -1.23 -13.40 5.17
C ALA A 106 -0.42 -12.59 4.15
N VAL A 107 0.82 -12.26 4.49
CA VAL A 107 1.78 -11.59 3.61
C VAL A 107 3.00 -12.50 3.46
N CYS A 108 3.47 -12.67 2.23
CA CYS A 108 4.64 -13.51 1.95
C CYS A 108 5.63 -12.79 1.05
N VAL A 109 6.86 -13.30 1.04
CA VAL A 109 7.89 -12.87 0.12
C VAL A 109 8.63 -14.06 -0.49
N ALA A 110 9.16 -13.88 -1.69
CA ALA A 110 10.11 -14.80 -2.30
C ALA A 110 11.32 -14.03 -2.87
N TYR A 111 12.48 -14.68 -2.88
CA TYR A 111 13.72 -14.08 -3.36
C TYR A 111 14.57 -15.08 -4.16
N ASN A 112 15.31 -14.58 -5.15
CA ASN A 112 16.19 -15.40 -5.98
C ASN A 112 17.48 -15.79 -5.23
N LYS A 113 17.58 -17.05 -4.78
CA LYS A 113 18.72 -17.60 -4.01
C LYS A 113 20.03 -17.62 -4.81
N LYS A 114 19.96 -17.57 -6.14
CA LYS A 114 21.16 -17.55 -6.99
C LYS A 114 21.83 -16.18 -7.02
N ALA A 115 21.06 -15.11 -6.81
CA ALA A 115 21.55 -13.74 -6.85
C ALA A 115 21.71 -13.15 -5.44
N TRP A 116 20.91 -13.59 -4.47
CA TRP A 116 20.82 -12.94 -3.16
C TRP A 116 20.96 -13.93 -2.01
N THR A 117 21.65 -13.49 -0.96
CA THR A 117 21.65 -14.13 0.36
C THR A 117 20.93 -13.25 1.37
N VAL A 118 20.22 -13.87 2.31
CA VAL A 118 19.47 -13.17 3.36
C VAL A 118 20.41 -12.76 4.49
N LEU A 119 20.40 -11.49 4.86
CA LEU A 119 21.10 -10.98 6.04
C LEU A 119 20.19 -10.97 7.27
N ALA A 120 18.92 -10.57 7.09
CA ALA A 120 17.89 -10.56 8.11
C ALA A 120 16.50 -10.57 7.45
N GLN A 121 15.48 -11.02 8.17
CA GLN A 121 14.09 -10.97 7.71
C GLN A 121 13.13 -10.94 8.90
N GLY A 122 11.90 -10.49 8.69
CA GLY A 122 10.90 -10.45 9.75
C GLY A 122 9.54 -9.92 9.31
N THR A 123 8.68 -9.70 10.30
CA THR A 123 7.37 -9.06 10.16
C THR A 123 7.26 -7.99 11.24
N ASP A 124 6.74 -6.84 10.85
CA ASP A 124 6.36 -5.77 11.77
C ASP A 124 4.92 -5.36 11.44
N GLU A 125 4.13 -5.08 12.47
CA GLU A 125 2.78 -4.59 12.29
C GLU A 125 2.81 -3.07 12.02
N VAL A 126 2.09 -2.57 10.99
CA VAL A 126 2.16 -1.16 10.51
C VAL A 126 0.83 -0.43 10.23
N ALA A 127 -0.29 -1.13 10.01
CA ALA A 127 -1.62 -0.62 10.34
C ALA A 127 -2.54 -1.61 11.11
N GLU A 128 -3.75 -1.18 11.42
CA GLU A 128 -4.81 -2.04 11.96
C GLU A 128 -6.12 -1.67 11.25
N ASP A 129 -6.97 -2.65 10.95
CA ASP A 129 -8.24 -2.36 10.28
C ASP A 129 -9.13 -1.44 11.12
N MET A 130 -10.04 -0.69 10.47
CA MET A 130 -11.06 0.05 11.19
C MET A 130 -12.05 -0.95 11.84
N PRO A 131 -12.63 -0.62 13.03
CA PRO A 131 -13.58 -1.50 13.71
C PRO A 131 -14.79 -1.92 12.86
N GLN A 132 -15.22 -1.06 11.93
CA GLN A 132 -16.36 -1.29 11.04
C GLN A 132 -16.07 -2.38 9.99
N ARG A 133 -14.80 -2.67 9.71
CA ARG A 133 -14.35 -3.71 8.76
C ARG A 133 -13.11 -4.43 9.31
N TRP A 134 -13.24 -4.95 10.53
CA TRP A 134 -12.13 -5.51 11.26
C TRP A 134 -11.80 -6.95 10.84
N TYR A 135 -10.59 -7.15 10.29
CA TYR A 135 -9.99 -8.47 10.08
C TYR A 135 -8.64 -8.62 10.81
N GLY A 136 -8.29 -7.62 11.62
CA GLY A 136 -7.14 -7.63 12.51
C GLY A 136 -6.09 -6.60 12.14
N LYS A 137 -4.90 -6.85 12.68
CA LYS A 137 -3.72 -6.05 12.41
C LYS A 137 -3.17 -6.33 11.01
N ARG A 138 -2.48 -5.33 10.47
CA ARG A 138 -1.91 -5.29 9.12
C ARG A 138 -0.41 -5.11 9.22
N GLY A 139 0.33 -6.00 8.56
CA GLY A 139 1.78 -6.05 8.65
C GLY A 139 2.50 -5.65 7.38
N ALA A 140 3.80 -5.48 7.55
CA ALA A 140 4.76 -5.51 6.47
C ALA A 140 5.78 -6.63 6.75
N VAL A 141 6.03 -7.44 5.73
CA VAL A 141 7.03 -8.51 5.73
C VAL A 141 8.25 -7.99 5.01
N TRP A 142 9.42 -8.14 5.63
CA TRP A 142 10.65 -7.55 5.11
C TRP A 142 11.79 -8.54 5.08
N MET A 143 12.72 -8.31 4.16
CA MET A 143 13.99 -9.01 4.05
C MET A 143 15.09 -8.00 3.74
N ARG A 144 16.17 -8.05 4.49
CA ARG A 144 17.43 -7.40 4.15
C ARG A 144 18.33 -8.44 3.51
N LEU A 145 18.74 -8.21 2.27
CA LEU A 145 19.51 -9.15 1.47
C LEU A 145 20.81 -8.53 0.98
N LYS A 146 21.79 -9.39 0.67
CA LYS A 146 23.05 -9.03 0.01
C LYS A 146 23.17 -9.75 -1.32
N HIS A 147 23.44 -9.00 -2.37
CA HIS A 147 23.70 -9.55 -3.69
C HIS A 147 25.05 -10.27 -3.69
N LEU A 148 25.08 -11.50 -4.20
CA LEU A 148 26.21 -12.41 -4.07
C LEU A 148 27.42 -11.98 -4.90
N VAL A 149 27.20 -11.34 -6.04
CA VAL A 149 28.29 -10.99 -6.98
C VAL A 149 28.96 -9.66 -6.62
N ASN A 150 28.17 -8.61 -6.38
CA ASN A 150 28.70 -7.25 -6.19
C ASN A 150 28.59 -6.75 -4.75
N GLY A 151 28.05 -7.56 -3.83
CA GLY A 151 27.96 -7.26 -2.41
C GLY A 151 26.97 -6.15 -2.03
N ARG A 152 26.20 -5.61 -2.98
CA ARG A 152 25.16 -4.59 -2.72
C ARG A 152 24.10 -5.14 -1.80
N THR A 153 23.51 -4.27 -0.99
CA THR A 153 22.44 -4.63 -0.07
C THR A 153 21.12 -4.02 -0.49
N ALA A 154 20.03 -4.76 -0.23
CA ALA A 154 18.67 -4.31 -0.47
C ALA A 154 17.80 -4.63 0.74
N LEU A 155 16.90 -3.72 1.10
CA LEU A 155 15.76 -3.95 1.96
C LEU A 155 14.51 -4.07 1.07
N PHE A 156 13.99 -5.29 0.97
CA PHE A 156 12.73 -5.58 0.31
C PHE A 156 11.62 -5.62 1.36
N VAL A 157 10.55 -4.85 1.16
CA VAL A 157 9.40 -4.76 2.06
C VAL A 157 8.13 -5.04 1.25
N ASN A 158 7.28 -5.92 1.77
CA ASN A 158 5.99 -6.24 1.21
C ASN A 158 4.88 -5.92 2.23
N HIS A 159 3.85 -5.19 1.82
CA HIS A 159 2.77 -4.73 2.68
C HIS A 159 1.39 -5.16 2.17
N HIS A 160 0.47 -5.46 3.09
CA HIS A 160 -0.95 -5.55 2.82
C HIS A 160 -1.70 -4.59 3.74
N GLY A 161 -2.29 -3.54 3.17
CA GLY A 161 -2.89 -2.43 3.93
C GLY A 161 -4.31 -2.70 4.45
N PRO A 162 -4.86 -1.78 5.26
CA PRO A 162 -6.20 -1.91 5.84
C PRO A 162 -7.32 -1.96 4.79
N LEU A 163 -8.31 -2.83 4.99
CA LEU A 163 -9.27 -3.21 3.92
C LEU A 163 -10.20 -2.10 3.44
N SER A 164 -10.55 -1.14 4.29
CA SER A 164 -11.33 0.00 3.83
C SER A 164 -10.44 0.91 3.00
N VAL A 165 -10.62 0.85 1.69
CA VAL A 165 -9.76 1.54 0.72
C VAL A 165 -9.63 3.03 1.07
N ASN A 166 -8.39 3.51 1.03
CA ASN A 166 -7.97 4.88 1.31
C ASN A 166 -8.17 5.37 2.75
N SER A 167 -8.50 4.48 3.70
CA SER A 167 -8.56 4.83 5.14
C SER A 167 -7.20 4.88 5.82
N GLY A 168 -6.33 3.93 5.46
CA GLY A 168 -5.13 3.67 6.26
C GLY A 168 -5.43 3.08 7.64
N GLY A 169 -6.64 2.56 7.85
CA GLY A 169 -6.99 1.79 9.05
C GLY A 169 -7.28 2.65 10.27
N LEU A 170 -7.29 2.03 11.44
CA LEU A 170 -7.65 2.64 12.73
C LEU A 170 -6.97 4.00 12.99
N CYS A 171 -5.67 4.09 12.72
CA CYS A 171 -4.88 5.31 12.97
C CYS A 171 -4.82 6.28 11.79
N GLY A 172 -5.45 5.95 10.67
CA GLY A 172 -5.44 6.74 9.44
C GLY A 172 -4.17 6.62 8.59
N GLY A 173 -4.27 7.07 7.34
CA GLY A 173 -3.21 6.86 6.34
C GLY A 173 -1.85 7.47 6.66
N ARG A 174 -1.81 8.63 7.33
CA ARG A 174 -0.53 9.26 7.71
C ARG A 174 0.24 8.44 8.74
N ALA A 175 -0.45 7.90 9.75
CA ALA A 175 0.18 7.04 10.75
C ALA A 175 0.72 5.77 10.10
N THR A 176 -0.09 5.13 9.25
CA THR A 176 0.31 3.93 8.50
C THR A 176 1.56 4.16 7.64
N ALA A 177 1.59 5.25 6.86
CA ALA A 177 2.77 5.62 6.08
C ALA A 177 4.01 5.85 6.96
N ASN A 178 3.86 6.59 8.07
CA ASN A 178 4.97 6.83 8.99
C ASN A 178 5.49 5.54 9.64
N ASN A 179 4.62 4.59 9.99
CA ASN A 179 5.02 3.32 10.56
C ASN A 179 5.77 2.44 9.56
N ILE A 180 5.36 2.47 8.28
CA ILE A 180 6.10 1.83 7.19
C ILE A 180 7.49 2.47 7.02
N LEU A 181 7.59 3.81 7.02
CA LEU A 181 8.88 4.52 6.95
C LEU A 181 9.79 4.21 8.14
N GLN A 182 9.23 4.17 9.36
CA GLN A 182 9.95 3.81 10.59
C GLN A 182 10.44 2.35 10.56
N LEU A 183 9.64 1.42 10.04
CA LEU A 183 10.08 0.06 9.78
C LEU A 183 11.30 0.06 8.86
N MET A 184 11.23 0.75 7.72
CA MET A 184 12.35 0.80 6.78
C MET A 184 13.62 1.35 7.41
N ALA A 185 13.50 2.43 8.20
CA ALA A 185 14.63 3.01 8.93
C ALA A 185 15.24 2.03 9.97
N ARG A 186 14.41 1.24 10.68
CA ARG A 186 14.87 0.28 11.69
C ARG A 186 15.46 -1.01 11.12
N ARG A 187 14.96 -1.46 9.96
CA ARG A 187 15.29 -2.78 9.39
C ARG A 187 16.32 -2.73 8.27
N GLY A 188 16.53 -1.56 7.67
CA GLY A 188 17.60 -1.34 6.70
C GLY A 188 18.85 -0.73 7.33
N ALA A 189 19.82 -0.40 6.48
CA ALA A 189 21.00 0.36 6.83
C ALA A 189 21.35 1.39 5.74
N PRO A 190 22.04 2.49 6.08
CA PRO A 190 22.52 3.46 5.11
C PRO A 190 23.20 2.82 3.90
N GLY A 191 22.76 3.21 2.70
CA GLY A 191 23.26 2.68 1.43
C GLY A 191 22.48 1.48 0.88
N ASP A 192 21.57 0.86 1.64
CA ASP A 192 20.69 -0.18 1.12
C ASP A 192 19.76 0.39 0.02
N LEU A 193 19.54 -0.38 -1.06
CA LEU A 193 18.39 -0.16 -1.94
C LEU A 193 17.11 -0.50 -1.17
N ILE A 194 16.13 0.38 -1.16
CA ILE A 194 14.80 0.09 -0.60
C ILE A 194 13.85 -0.19 -1.75
N ILE A 195 13.14 -1.32 -1.69
CA ILE A 195 11.99 -1.61 -2.53
C ILE A 195 10.82 -1.95 -1.61
N LEU A 196 9.76 -1.14 -1.69
CA LEU A 196 8.51 -1.36 -0.98
C LEU A 196 7.44 -1.71 -2.02
N VAL A 197 6.82 -2.87 -1.88
CA VAL A 197 5.70 -3.32 -2.71
C VAL A 197 4.50 -3.67 -1.84
N GLY A 198 3.33 -3.80 -2.45
CA GLY A 198 2.16 -4.25 -1.74
C GLY A 198 0.85 -3.94 -2.43
N ASP A 199 -0.20 -4.59 -1.95
CA ASP A 199 -1.56 -4.07 -2.01
C ASP A 199 -1.75 -3.19 -0.78
N PHE A 200 -1.78 -1.88 -0.99
CA PHE A 200 -1.88 -0.92 0.11
C PHE A 200 -3.32 -0.72 0.57
N ASN A 201 -4.31 -1.24 -0.17
CA ASN A 201 -5.69 -0.76 -0.13
C ASN A 201 -5.73 0.79 -0.13
N ALA A 202 -4.78 1.40 -0.85
CA ALA A 202 -4.59 2.84 -0.85
C ALA A 202 -4.03 3.28 -2.20
N ASN A 203 -4.73 4.19 -2.87
CA ASN A 203 -4.33 4.77 -4.13
C ASN A 203 -3.89 6.24 -3.93
N ALA A 204 -3.62 6.95 -5.04
CA ALA A 204 -3.11 8.32 -5.02
C ALA A 204 -4.03 9.33 -4.28
N GLY A 205 -5.31 9.02 -4.09
CA GLY A 205 -6.26 9.85 -3.32
C GLY A 205 -6.09 9.75 -1.80
N SER A 206 -5.39 8.71 -1.32
CA SER A 206 -5.21 8.42 0.11
C SER A 206 -4.17 9.31 0.80
N SER A 207 -4.35 9.49 2.11
CA SER A 207 -3.28 10.05 2.95
C SER A 207 -2.07 9.12 3.05
N THR A 208 -2.24 7.80 2.91
CA THR A 208 -1.13 6.84 2.99
C THR A 208 -0.12 7.07 1.88
N VAL A 209 -0.57 7.01 0.62
CA VAL A 209 0.30 7.19 -0.56
C VAL A 209 0.88 8.59 -0.60
N GLN A 210 0.06 9.62 -0.34
CA GLN A 210 0.53 11.02 -0.34
C GLN A 210 1.57 11.30 0.75
N SER A 211 1.53 10.58 1.88
CA SER A 211 2.54 10.72 2.94
C SER A 211 3.84 9.97 2.64
N LEU A 212 3.84 9.02 1.68
CA LEU A 212 5.06 8.33 1.24
C LEU A 212 5.82 9.12 0.17
N TRP A 213 5.13 9.88 -0.69
CA TRP A 213 5.73 10.63 -1.80
C TRP A 213 6.92 11.53 -1.43
N PRO A 214 6.94 12.25 -0.29
CA PRO A 214 8.09 13.09 0.06
C PRO A 214 9.35 12.29 0.44
N HIS A 215 9.23 10.98 0.65
CA HIS A 215 10.30 10.14 1.19
C HIS A 215 10.77 9.06 0.21
N LEU A 216 9.89 8.64 -0.70
CA LEU A 216 10.14 7.57 -1.66
C LEU A 216 9.59 7.94 -3.03
N LEU A 217 10.33 7.57 -4.07
CA LEU A 217 9.84 7.60 -5.44
C LEU A 217 8.70 6.58 -5.59
N HIS A 218 7.58 7.02 -6.16
CA HIS A 218 6.47 6.14 -6.52
C HIS A 218 6.76 5.46 -7.87
N VAL A 219 7.35 4.27 -7.86
CA VAL A 219 7.87 3.55 -9.05
C VAL A 219 6.78 2.93 -9.92
N TYR A 220 5.63 2.54 -9.39
CA TYR A 220 4.48 2.10 -10.21
C TYR A 220 3.23 1.92 -9.35
N ASN A 221 2.05 2.04 -9.95
CA ASN A 221 0.80 1.50 -9.41
C ASN A 221 0.07 0.65 -10.46
N GLY A 222 -0.69 -0.33 -9.98
CA GLY A 222 -1.65 -1.07 -10.79
C GLY A 222 -2.89 -0.25 -11.13
N ASP A 223 -3.89 -0.91 -11.68
CA ASP A 223 -5.20 -0.37 -12.10
C ASP A 223 -6.35 -0.79 -11.17
N SER A 224 -6.19 -1.90 -10.44
CA SER A 224 -7.13 -2.39 -9.42
C SER A 224 -7.50 -1.29 -8.41
N TRP A 225 -8.81 -1.04 -8.24
CA TRP A 225 -9.42 0.00 -7.39
C TRP A 225 -8.74 1.38 -7.44
N GLY A 226 -8.41 1.84 -8.65
CA GLY A 226 -7.77 3.14 -8.87
C GLY A 226 -6.28 3.16 -8.54
N GLY A 227 -5.64 1.98 -8.43
CA GLY A 227 -4.22 1.80 -8.21
C GLY A 227 -3.82 1.57 -6.76
N VAL A 228 -4.40 0.55 -6.11
CA VAL A 228 -4.06 0.18 -4.72
C VAL A 228 -2.80 -0.67 -4.59
N ASP A 229 -2.41 -1.37 -5.66
CA ASP A 229 -1.14 -2.07 -5.74
C ASP A 229 -0.03 -1.09 -6.11
N ASN A 230 0.96 -0.92 -5.25
CA ASN A 230 2.00 0.11 -5.42
C ASN A 230 3.42 -0.48 -5.32
N VAL A 231 4.37 0.18 -6.00
CA VAL A 231 5.81 -0.03 -5.89
C VAL A 231 6.47 1.31 -5.55
N PHE A 232 7.22 1.36 -4.47
CA PHE A 232 8.01 2.52 -4.03
C PHE A 232 9.49 2.17 -3.88
N SER A 233 10.36 3.17 -4.04
CA SER A 233 11.80 2.98 -3.83
C SER A 233 12.53 4.26 -3.43
N ASN A 234 13.71 4.14 -2.83
CA ASN A 234 14.59 5.27 -2.46
C ASN A 234 15.54 5.72 -3.60
N ILE A 235 15.32 5.24 -4.82
CA ILE A 235 16.05 5.63 -6.04
C ILE A 235 15.60 7.00 -6.59
N GLY A 236 16.27 7.49 -7.64
CA GLY A 236 15.80 8.63 -8.44
C GLY A 236 14.97 8.17 -9.65
N SER A 237 14.16 9.05 -10.24
CA SER A 237 13.27 8.69 -11.36
C SER A 237 14.02 8.20 -12.61
N GLY A 238 15.24 8.69 -12.86
CA GLY A 238 16.11 8.18 -13.92
C GLY A 238 16.60 6.74 -13.73
N SER A 239 16.33 6.10 -12.59
CA SER A 239 16.69 4.72 -12.30
C SER A 239 15.59 3.71 -12.69
N ILE A 240 14.39 4.15 -13.10
CA ILE A 240 13.34 3.24 -13.53
C ILE A 240 13.66 2.73 -14.92
N VAL A 241 13.77 1.40 -15.08
CA VAL A 241 14.07 0.77 -16.38
C VAL A 241 12.77 0.36 -17.08
N SER A 242 11.83 -0.23 -16.35
CA SER A 242 10.50 -0.56 -16.86
C SER A 242 9.52 -0.81 -15.72
N ALA A 243 8.23 -0.60 -15.95
CA ALA A 243 7.16 -1.02 -15.06
C ALA A 243 5.89 -1.33 -15.85
N LYS A 244 5.13 -2.36 -15.44
CA LYS A 244 3.93 -2.81 -16.15
C LYS A 244 3.02 -3.69 -15.31
N THR A 245 1.74 -3.66 -15.64
CA THR A 245 0.73 -4.66 -15.27
C THR A 245 0.90 -5.93 -16.12
N LEU A 246 0.75 -7.11 -15.52
CA LEU A 246 0.98 -8.41 -16.16
C LEU A 246 -0.32 -9.18 -16.48
N GLY A 247 -1.40 -8.89 -15.76
CA GLY A 247 -2.65 -9.64 -15.80
C GLY A 247 -3.01 -10.24 -14.44
N ASP A 248 -4.19 -10.85 -14.34
CA ASP A 248 -4.82 -11.19 -13.05
C ASP A 248 -4.43 -12.57 -12.53
N GLY A 249 -3.98 -13.47 -13.41
CA GLY A 249 -3.66 -14.85 -13.05
C GLY A 249 -4.72 -15.57 -12.22
N GLY A 250 -6.01 -15.19 -12.33
CA GLY A 250 -7.14 -15.71 -11.53
C GLY A 250 -7.39 -15.03 -10.18
N SER A 251 -6.65 -13.98 -9.84
CA SER A 251 -6.90 -13.07 -8.72
C SER A 251 -7.90 -11.97 -9.13
N ASP A 252 -8.41 -11.21 -8.17
CA ASP A 252 -9.14 -9.95 -8.42
C ASP A 252 -8.20 -8.73 -8.51
N HIS A 253 -6.91 -8.93 -8.23
CA HIS A 253 -5.84 -7.98 -8.51
C HIS A 253 -5.01 -8.41 -9.72
N HIS A 254 -4.53 -7.44 -10.49
CA HIS A 254 -3.49 -7.71 -11.46
C HIS A 254 -2.10 -7.75 -10.80
N ALA A 255 -1.27 -8.71 -11.20
CA ALA A 255 0.13 -8.71 -10.82
C ALA A 255 0.86 -7.54 -11.50
N ILE A 256 1.71 -6.82 -10.75
CA ILE A 256 2.51 -5.71 -11.27
C ILE A 256 4.02 -5.99 -11.14
N SER A 257 4.78 -5.52 -12.11
CA SER A 257 6.22 -5.75 -12.25
C SER A 257 6.96 -4.45 -12.46
N ALA A 258 8.11 -4.30 -11.83
CA ALA A 258 9.01 -3.17 -12.05
C ALA A 258 10.46 -3.64 -12.12
N VAL A 259 11.27 -2.94 -12.92
CA VAL A 259 12.71 -3.10 -13.02
C VAL A 259 13.34 -1.75 -12.73
N VAL A 260 14.25 -1.72 -11.76
CA VAL A 260 14.98 -0.51 -11.36
C VAL A 260 16.47 -0.75 -11.48
N SER A 261 17.24 0.30 -11.72
CA SER A 261 18.70 0.27 -11.84
C SER A 261 19.39 1.01 -10.70
N VAL A 262 20.49 0.46 -10.19
CA VAL A 262 21.31 1.07 -9.13
C VAL A 262 22.80 0.98 -9.47
N GLY A 263 23.59 1.98 -9.06
CA GLY A 263 25.04 2.03 -9.28
C GLY A 263 25.49 2.90 -10.45
N SER A 264 26.81 2.96 -10.69
CA SER A 264 27.40 3.73 -11.80
C SER A 264 27.01 3.13 -13.15
N GLY A 265 26.45 3.95 -14.04
CA GLY A 265 25.94 3.51 -15.34
C GLY A 265 24.44 3.17 -15.37
N ALA A 266 23.67 3.58 -14.36
CA ALA A 266 22.21 3.60 -14.44
C ALA A 266 21.79 4.33 -15.73
N VAL A 267 21.29 3.57 -16.69
CA VAL A 267 20.90 4.06 -18.00
C VAL A 267 19.62 4.86 -17.80
N ALA A 268 19.69 6.17 -18.04
CA ALA A 268 18.50 7.00 -18.05
C ALA A 268 17.63 6.59 -19.25
N ALA A 269 16.40 6.13 -19.01
CA ALA A 269 15.37 6.12 -20.06
C ALA A 269 13.94 6.10 -19.51
N ALA A 270 13.09 6.86 -20.23
CA ALA A 270 11.62 6.93 -20.24
C ALA A 270 10.93 7.23 -18.90
N SER A 271 10.49 8.49 -18.77
CA SER A 271 9.61 9.02 -17.72
C SER A 271 8.55 8.03 -17.19
N GLY A 272 8.56 7.85 -15.86
CA GLY A 272 7.40 7.52 -15.04
C GLY A 272 7.66 6.49 -13.94
N PRO A 273 6.88 6.47 -12.84
CA PRO A 273 5.90 7.43 -12.34
C PRO A 273 6.55 8.42 -11.37
N GLU A 274 6.12 9.65 -11.57
CA GLU A 274 6.08 10.67 -10.54
C GLU A 274 4.70 10.55 -9.88
N PRO A 275 4.50 11.06 -8.65
CA PRO A 275 3.18 11.23 -8.04
C PRO A 275 2.07 11.65 -9.02
N GLY A 276 2.39 12.51 -10.00
CA GLY A 276 1.45 12.97 -11.03
C GLY A 276 0.84 11.87 -11.92
N LYS A 277 1.60 10.83 -12.30
CA LYS A 277 1.08 9.73 -13.13
C LYS A 277 0.06 8.89 -12.36
N SER A 278 0.36 8.56 -11.10
CA SER A 278 -0.59 7.83 -10.25
C SER A 278 -1.91 8.58 -10.04
N VAL A 279 -1.88 9.91 -10.08
CA VAL A 279 -3.09 10.74 -10.04
C VAL A 279 -3.85 10.70 -11.37
N GLN A 280 -3.16 10.66 -12.51
CA GLN A 280 -3.82 10.48 -13.82
C GLN A 280 -4.50 9.12 -13.90
N ASP A 281 -3.84 8.06 -13.44
CA ASP A 281 -4.39 6.71 -13.39
C ASP A 281 -5.62 6.65 -12.46
N LEU A 282 -5.58 7.33 -11.31
CA LEU A 282 -6.73 7.48 -10.41
C LEU A 282 -7.94 8.15 -11.10
N ILE A 283 -7.69 9.20 -11.89
CA ILE A 283 -8.74 9.91 -12.63
C ILE A 283 -9.32 9.03 -13.74
N ALA A 284 -8.46 8.27 -14.43
CA ALA A 284 -8.85 7.39 -15.52
C ALA A 284 -9.65 6.16 -15.04
N ASN A 285 -9.48 5.75 -13.78
CA ASN A 285 -10.11 4.56 -13.20
C ASN A 285 -11.00 4.93 -12.00
N PRO A 286 -12.14 5.63 -12.20
CA PRO A 286 -13.00 6.05 -11.11
C PRO A 286 -13.69 4.87 -10.39
N PRO A 287 -14.25 5.07 -9.19
CA PRO A 287 -14.99 4.04 -8.47
C PRO A 287 -16.17 3.52 -9.28
N GLY A 288 -16.36 2.20 -9.29
CA GLY A 288 -17.57 1.59 -9.84
C GLY A 288 -18.79 1.78 -8.94
N GLN A 289 -19.98 1.52 -9.49
CA GLN A 289 -21.25 1.68 -8.76
C GLN A 289 -21.62 0.46 -7.89
N SER A 290 -21.08 -0.71 -8.21
CA SER A 290 -21.31 -1.96 -7.47
C SER A 290 -20.27 -2.14 -6.37
N TRP A 291 -20.62 -2.83 -5.28
CA TRP A 291 -19.71 -3.05 -4.16
C TRP A 291 -18.43 -3.82 -4.53
N GLN A 292 -18.43 -4.58 -5.63
CA GLN A 292 -17.24 -5.28 -6.12
C GLN A 292 -16.20 -4.32 -6.71
N THR A 293 -16.64 -3.25 -7.37
CA THR A 293 -15.76 -2.29 -8.08
C THR A 293 -15.72 -0.92 -7.39
N PHE A 294 -16.52 -0.75 -6.33
CA PHE A 294 -16.59 0.44 -5.52
C PHE A 294 -15.34 0.57 -4.65
N TRP A 295 -14.87 1.82 -4.53
CA TRP A 295 -13.87 2.22 -3.56
C TRP A 295 -14.09 3.70 -3.20
N CYS A 296 -13.52 4.11 -2.07
CA CYS A 296 -13.68 5.46 -1.54
C CYS A 296 -12.56 6.40 -1.92
N GLY A 297 -12.89 7.64 -2.28
CA GLY A 297 -11.92 8.68 -2.60
C GLY A 297 -10.86 8.92 -1.52
N LYS A 298 -11.28 9.41 -0.37
CA LYS A 298 -10.41 9.60 0.80
C LYS A 298 -11.20 9.29 2.07
N GLN A 299 -10.57 8.60 3.01
CA GLN A 299 -11.11 8.37 4.35
C GLN A 299 -10.08 8.81 5.40
N GLU A 300 -10.53 9.56 6.39
CA GLU A 300 -9.73 10.06 7.50
C GLU A 300 -10.44 9.69 8.81
N PRO A 301 -10.10 8.53 9.40
CA PRO A 301 -10.64 8.10 10.68
C PRO A 301 -10.14 9.00 11.81
N ASP A 302 -10.98 9.14 12.84
CA ASP A 302 -10.78 10.04 13.98
C ASP A 302 -10.53 11.49 13.58
N ILE A 303 -11.01 11.91 12.41
CA ILE A 303 -10.97 13.29 11.94
C ILE A 303 -12.40 13.77 11.68
N GLU A 304 -12.76 14.87 12.32
CA GLU A 304 -13.97 15.63 12.04
C GLU A 304 -13.68 16.77 11.07
N TYR A 305 -14.40 16.78 9.95
CA TYR A 305 -14.45 17.92 9.04
C TYR A 305 -15.36 19.02 9.58
N VAL A 306 -14.83 20.24 9.57
CA VAL A 306 -15.54 21.47 9.88
C VAL A 306 -15.71 22.26 8.59
N PHE A 307 -16.96 22.54 8.25
CA PHE A 307 -17.36 23.25 7.03
C PHE A 307 -17.50 24.76 7.29
N PRO A 308 -17.38 25.61 6.26
CA PRO A 308 -17.59 27.04 6.43
C PRO A 308 -19.05 27.34 6.83
N GLU A 309 -19.24 28.45 7.54
CA GLU A 309 -20.58 28.93 7.88
C GLU A 309 -21.40 29.18 6.61
N GLY A 310 -22.67 28.80 6.64
CA GLY A 310 -23.56 28.89 5.48
C GLY A 310 -23.33 27.81 4.40
N ALA A 311 -22.40 26.88 4.59
CA ALA A 311 -22.26 25.74 3.69
C ALA A 311 -23.55 24.92 3.65
N GLN A 312 -24.00 24.58 2.45
CA GLN A 312 -25.11 23.64 2.30
C GLN A 312 -24.66 22.26 2.80
N THR A 313 -25.35 21.77 3.83
CA THR A 313 -25.17 20.43 4.39
C THR A 313 -26.48 19.69 4.46
N TRP A 314 -26.46 18.39 4.22
CA TRP A 314 -27.61 17.51 4.35
C TRP A 314 -27.16 16.19 4.93
N ALA A 315 -28.11 15.41 5.45
CA ALA A 315 -27.81 14.15 6.09
C ALA A 315 -28.59 12.99 5.47
N ALA A 316 -28.01 11.80 5.54
CA ALA A 316 -28.72 10.55 5.26
C ALA A 316 -28.76 9.67 6.52
N PRO A 317 -29.93 9.11 6.87
CA PRO A 317 -30.14 8.38 8.11
C PRO A 317 -29.63 6.93 8.07
N ASP A 318 -29.30 6.36 6.91
CA ASP A 318 -28.89 4.95 6.77
C ASP A 318 -27.35 4.78 6.75
N GLY A 319 -26.65 5.60 7.54
CA GLY A 319 -25.19 5.66 7.58
C GLY A 319 -24.52 4.46 8.24
N ARG A 320 -24.72 3.24 7.76
CA ARG A 320 -24.28 2.02 8.46
C ARG A 320 -22.77 1.95 8.69
N ALA A 321 -21.99 2.51 7.76
CA ALA A 321 -20.53 2.53 7.82
C ALA A 321 -19.97 3.72 7.02
N PRO A 322 -18.70 4.12 7.28
CA PRO A 322 -18.02 5.16 6.51
C PRO A 322 -18.03 4.92 4.99
N ASP A 323 -17.78 3.67 4.55
CA ASP A 323 -17.79 3.30 3.13
C ASP A 323 -19.15 3.56 2.46
N TRP A 324 -20.25 3.45 3.23
CA TRP A 324 -21.59 3.79 2.74
C TRP A 324 -21.77 5.30 2.56
N CYS A 325 -21.39 6.12 3.55
CA CYS A 325 -21.47 7.59 3.41
C CYS A 325 -20.68 8.07 2.20
N CYS A 326 -19.48 7.53 2.06
CA CYS A 326 -18.61 7.80 0.93
C CYS A 326 -19.29 7.47 -0.41
N ARG A 327 -19.96 6.32 -0.52
CA ARG A 327 -20.70 5.90 -1.72
C ARG A 327 -21.81 6.88 -2.07
N GLU A 328 -22.63 7.24 -1.08
CA GLU A 328 -23.72 8.21 -1.29
C GLU A 328 -23.19 9.59 -1.70
N CYS A 329 -22.11 10.05 -1.06
CA CYS A 329 -21.46 11.29 -1.45
C CYS A 329 -20.86 11.21 -2.87
N GLN A 330 -20.32 10.06 -3.28
CA GLN A 330 -19.80 9.88 -4.64
C GLN A 330 -20.92 9.83 -5.70
N ALA A 331 -22.12 9.40 -5.33
CA ALA A 331 -23.28 9.39 -6.20
C ALA A 331 -23.92 10.79 -6.36
N ASP A 332 -23.71 11.69 -5.39
CA ASP A 332 -24.21 13.06 -5.43
C ASP A 332 -23.17 14.04 -5.99
N ALA A 333 -23.44 14.60 -7.18
CA ALA A 333 -22.57 15.58 -7.83
C ALA A 333 -22.30 16.85 -7.01
N HIS A 334 -23.20 17.19 -6.08
CA HIS A 334 -23.05 18.35 -5.19
C HIS A 334 -22.14 18.04 -4.00
N CYS A 335 -22.00 16.77 -3.60
CA CYS A 335 -21.19 16.42 -2.45
C CYS A 335 -19.70 16.63 -2.73
N LYS A 336 -19.04 17.46 -1.92
CA LYS A 336 -17.59 17.70 -1.97
C LYS A 336 -16.87 17.07 -0.80
N ALA A 337 -17.58 16.83 0.30
CA ALA A 337 -17.03 16.22 1.49
C ALA A 337 -18.14 15.56 2.30
N TRP A 338 -17.76 14.58 3.12
CA TRP A 338 -18.69 13.85 3.96
C TRP A 338 -18.07 13.56 5.32
N ARG A 339 -18.94 13.30 6.30
CA ARG A 339 -18.60 12.91 7.66
C ARG A 339 -19.57 11.84 8.12
N TRP A 340 -19.04 10.73 8.57
CA TRP A 340 -19.75 9.68 9.28
C TRP A 340 -19.53 9.84 10.78
N VAL A 341 -20.60 9.74 11.55
CA VAL A 341 -20.55 9.76 13.02
C VAL A 341 -21.24 8.51 13.55
N LYS A 342 -20.54 7.76 14.39
CA LYS A 342 -21.07 6.60 15.09
C LYS A 342 -22.05 7.03 16.17
N GLY A 343 -23.09 6.23 16.38
CA GLY A 343 -24.05 6.41 17.45
C GLY A 343 -25.10 5.29 17.43
N ALA A 344 -26.12 5.39 18.29
CA ALA A 344 -27.29 4.49 18.25
C ALA A 344 -28.02 4.55 16.89
N SER A 345 -27.95 5.71 16.23
CA SER A 345 -28.36 5.90 14.84
C SER A 345 -27.19 6.59 14.10
N PRO A 346 -26.30 5.81 13.46
CA PRO A 346 -25.17 6.35 12.72
C PRO A 346 -25.61 7.35 11.65
N LEU A 347 -24.89 8.46 11.54
CA LEU A 347 -25.27 9.59 10.69
C LEU A 347 -24.22 9.85 9.62
N CYS A 348 -24.64 9.97 8.37
CA CYS A 348 -23.84 10.60 7.32
C CYS A 348 -24.25 12.06 7.20
N LEU A 349 -23.29 12.97 7.36
CA LEU A 349 -23.43 14.38 7.03
C LEU A 349 -22.62 14.65 5.75
N PHE A 350 -23.26 15.23 4.76
CA PHE A 350 -22.67 15.64 3.50
C PHE A 350 -22.55 17.16 3.44
N SER A 351 -21.58 17.65 2.67
CA SER A 351 -21.41 19.07 2.41
C SER A 351 -21.11 19.34 0.95
N ALA A 352 -21.71 20.41 0.43
CA ALA A 352 -21.38 20.96 -0.89
C ALA A 352 -20.10 21.82 -0.87
N ALA A 353 -19.48 22.00 0.30
CA ALA A 353 -18.25 22.76 0.48
C ALA A 353 -17.09 21.85 0.91
N MET A 354 -15.87 22.31 0.62
CA MET A 354 -14.67 21.72 1.20
C MET A 354 -14.55 22.04 2.69
N PRO A 355 -13.97 21.15 3.52
CA PRO A 355 -13.70 21.47 4.91
C PRO A 355 -12.66 22.60 5.01
N ILE A 356 -12.93 23.58 5.87
CA ILE A 356 -12.00 24.68 6.20
C ILE A 356 -11.09 24.31 7.36
N LYS A 357 -11.47 23.31 8.16
CA LYS A 357 -10.70 22.82 9.30
C LYS A 357 -10.93 21.34 9.51
N LYS A 358 -9.89 20.67 10.01
CA LYS A 358 -9.91 19.26 10.42
C LYS A 358 -9.62 19.20 11.91
N VAL A 359 -10.45 18.50 12.67
CA VAL A 359 -10.32 18.36 14.12
C VAL A 359 -10.10 16.90 14.45
N ALA A 360 -9.01 16.59 15.15
CA ALA A 360 -8.79 15.24 15.66
C ALA A 360 -9.84 14.92 16.73
N LYS A 361 -10.49 13.77 16.59
CA LYS A 361 -11.49 13.21 17.49
C LYS A 361 -11.04 11.80 17.85
N PRO A 362 -10.11 11.65 18.81
CA PRO A 362 -9.69 10.34 19.25
C PRO A 362 -10.90 9.58 19.78
N GLY A 363 -11.21 8.45 19.16
CA GLY A 363 -12.46 7.76 19.44
C GLY A 363 -12.55 6.36 18.86
N ASN A 364 -11.45 5.76 18.38
CA ASN A 364 -11.48 4.41 17.79
C ASN A 364 -12.42 4.35 16.56
N CYS A 365 -12.22 5.30 15.64
CA CYS A 365 -13.05 5.52 14.46
C CYS A 365 -14.52 5.83 14.80
N ASP A 366 -14.82 6.58 15.86
CA ASP A 366 -16.19 7.03 16.15
C ASP A 366 -16.64 8.17 15.22
N VAL A 367 -15.69 8.88 14.61
CA VAL A 367 -15.91 9.84 13.53
C VAL A 367 -14.98 9.51 12.38
N VAL A 368 -15.50 9.44 11.16
CA VAL A 368 -14.70 9.27 9.94
C VAL A 368 -15.15 10.31 8.95
N SER A 369 -14.24 11.16 8.49
CA SER A 369 -14.54 12.12 7.42
C SER A 369 -13.83 11.74 6.14
N GLY A 370 -14.29 12.27 5.02
CA GLY A 370 -13.72 11.90 3.74
C GLY A 370 -14.10 12.80 2.59
N LEU A 371 -13.48 12.50 1.45
CA LEU A 371 -13.73 13.17 0.18
C LEU A 371 -14.21 12.12 -0.83
N PRO A 372 -15.17 12.45 -1.71
CA PRO A 372 -15.49 11.59 -2.85
C PRO A 372 -14.30 11.54 -3.82
N ALA A 373 -14.20 10.47 -4.61
CA ALA A 373 -13.05 10.21 -5.49
C ALA A 373 -12.64 11.39 -6.38
N SER A 374 -13.59 12.09 -7.01
CA SER A 374 -13.30 13.26 -7.85
C SER A 374 -12.61 14.38 -7.08
N THR A 375 -13.07 14.65 -5.85
CA THR A 375 -12.49 15.68 -4.99
C THR A 375 -11.15 15.23 -4.41
N ALA A 376 -11.03 13.96 -4.03
CA ALA A 376 -9.76 13.38 -3.58
C ALA A 376 -8.68 13.45 -4.68
N ALA A 377 -9.04 13.17 -5.93
CA ALA A 377 -8.14 13.28 -7.08
C ALA A 377 -7.68 14.72 -7.35
N ALA A 378 -8.58 15.71 -7.19
CA ALA A 378 -8.21 17.12 -7.31
C ALA A 378 -7.20 17.54 -6.22
N VAL A 379 -7.41 17.11 -4.97
CA VAL A 379 -6.44 17.33 -3.88
C VAL A 379 -5.11 16.63 -4.16
N ALA A 380 -5.15 15.38 -4.62
CA ALA A 380 -3.96 14.60 -4.97
C ALA A 380 -3.17 15.25 -6.13
N THR A 381 -3.86 15.86 -7.10
CA THR A 381 -3.23 16.64 -8.18
C THR A 381 -2.41 17.80 -7.64
N ALA A 382 -2.93 18.53 -6.65
CA ALA A 382 -2.18 19.61 -6.01
C ALA A 382 -0.96 19.08 -5.24
N ASN A 383 -1.14 18.00 -4.47
CA ASN A 383 -0.08 17.43 -3.64
C ASN A 383 1.03 16.77 -4.46
N SER A 384 0.69 16.12 -5.58
CA SER A 384 1.70 15.50 -6.46
C SER A 384 2.66 16.52 -7.05
N ARG A 385 2.20 17.74 -7.37
CA ARG A 385 3.06 18.83 -7.85
C ARG A 385 4.03 19.34 -6.79
N LEU A 386 3.66 19.27 -5.51
CA LEU A 386 4.51 19.67 -4.40
C LEU A 386 5.60 18.62 -4.14
N ALA A 387 5.25 17.34 -4.23
CA ALA A 387 6.19 16.24 -4.00
C ALA A 387 7.35 16.19 -5.02
N ILE A 388 7.13 16.66 -6.26
CA ILE A 388 8.15 16.68 -7.33
C ILE A 388 9.21 17.80 -7.10
N ARG A 389 8.92 18.79 -6.24
CA ARG A 389 9.77 19.97 -6.04
C ARG A 389 10.72 19.89 -4.83
N GLY A 390 10.60 18.86 -3.99
CA GLY A 390 11.46 18.60 -2.83
C GLY A 390 12.43 17.49 -3.12
#